data_AF-A0AAV6XIX0-F1
#
_entry.id   AF-A0AAV6XIX0-F1
#
_cell.length_a   1.000
_cell.length_b   1.000
_cell.length_c   1.000
_cell.angle_alpha   90.00
_cell.angle_beta   90.00
_cell.angle_gamma   90.00
#
_symmetry.space_group_name_H-M   'P 1'
#
loop_
_entity.id
_entity.type
_entity.pdbx_description
1 polymer ?
#
loop_
_entity_poly.entity_id
_entity_poly.type
_entity_poly.pdbx_seq_one_letter_code
_entity_poly.pdbx_strand_id
1 'polypeptide(L)'
;MICTNTLNINSFFSLIKHGHLTTSARTSMKLVFRNGISRTILTGEEIKGENNAPIEVALVDDSTGNIVDVGRESSLIVEIVLVNGEFDASEGDDWTVEGNIVPEMEGKKPLLPGNICVKLQRGVGVVDNIKLSHHMSRLKPRMFRLGARAFHTFDCARVKEGKTNPFTVKDYRNKYKRKHANPSPSDEVWRLVNIGKEGAIHKRLKSQNIFTVQDFLIRLRNNHEELKSAIVQLSGKKWEDLVSNAKACTGMYCYINRQKNTGVVFNIIIRGLYSENQYFTSTMLSENHKAYFIQTKFF
;
A
#
# COMPACT_ATOMS: atom_id res chain seq x y z
N MET A 1 15.53 13.05 13.51
CA MET A 1 16.17 12.00 14.33
C MET A 1 15.03 11.28 15.04
N ILE A 2 14.53 10.18 14.47
CA ILE A 2 13.39 9.42 15.01
C ILE A 2 13.97 8.17 15.64
N CYS A 3 13.90 8.06 16.96
CA CYS A 3 14.40 6.93 17.72
C CYS A 3 13.48 5.72 17.52
N THR A 4 13.93 4.72 16.77
CA THR A 4 13.27 3.41 16.68
C THR A 4 13.76 2.54 17.84
N ASN A 5 12.96 2.41 18.90
CA ASN A 5 13.23 1.51 20.02
C ASN A 5 12.75 0.10 19.70
N THR A 6 13.48 -0.61 18.83
CA THR A 6 13.34 -2.07 18.69
C THR A 6 14.33 -2.71 19.65
N LEU A 7 13.85 -3.26 20.77
CA LEU A 7 14.72 -3.84 21.80
C LEU A 7 15.33 -5.17 21.32
N ASN A 8 16.67 -5.25 21.31
CA ASN A 8 17.44 -6.47 21.08
C ASN A 8 17.48 -7.29 22.39
N ILE A 9 16.98 -8.52 22.34
CA ILE A 9 16.70 -9.40 23.48
C ILE A 9 17.95 -9.76 24.31
N ASN A 10 19.14 -9.69 23.74
CA ASN A 10 20.36 -10.14 24.42
C ASN A 10 20.86 -9.21 25.55
N SER A 11 20.35 -7.98 25.68
CA SER A 11 20.80 -7.05 26.74
C SER A 11 19.97 -7.08 28.03
N PHE A 12 18.84 -7.80 28.05
CA PHE A 12 17.82 -7.62 29.09
C PHE A 12 17.81 -8.66 30.22
N PHE A 13 18.61 -9.73 30.13
CA PHE A 13 18.60 -10.83 31.11
C PHE A 13 19.14 -10.48 32.51
N SER A 14 19.53 -9.23 32.82
CA SER A 14 20.21 -8.92 34.09
C SER A 14 19.39 -8.28 35.20
N LEU A 15 18.08 -8.00 35.04
CA LEU A 15 17.41 -7.15 36.05
C LEU A 15 15.99 -7.56 36.44
N ILE A 16 15.82 -8.65 37.22
CA ILE A 16 14.70 -8.77 38.19
C ILE A 16 15.16 -9.60 39.41
N LYS A 17 15.29 -8.97 40.58
CA LYS A 17 15.23 -9.64 41.89
C LYS A 17 14.26 -8.91 42.82
N HIS A 18 13.30 -9.69 43.32
CA HIS A 18 12.45 -9.58 44.52
C HIS A 18 11.59 -8.34 44.79
N GLY A 19 10.29 -8.59 44.99
CA GLY A 19 9.35 -7.70 45.69
C GLY A 19 8.04 -8.41 46.00
N HIS A 20 7.70 -8.43 47.29
CA HIS A 20 6.66 -9.17 48.02
C HIS A 20 5.19 -8.98 47.53
N LEU A 21 4.37 -10.03 47.66
CA LEU A 21 2.94 -10.07 47.30
C LEU A 21 2.05 -9.30 48.30
N THR A 22 1.05 -8.59 47.76
CA THR A 22 -0.19 -8.23 48.45
C THR A 22 -1.37 -8.56 47.54
N THR A 23 -2.26 -9.44 47.99
CA THR A 23 -3.46 -9.92 47.28
C THR A 23 -4.48 -8.79 47.10
N SER A 24 -4.46 -8.13 45.93
CA SER A 24 -5.53 -7.25 45.46
C SER A 24 -6.46 -8.04 44.53
N ALA A 25 -7.75 -7.71 44.52
CA ALA A 25 -8.78 -8.36 43.71
C ALA A 25 -8.30 -8.62 42.27
N ARG A 26 -8.52 -9.84 41.75
CA ARG A 26 -8.13 -10.24 40.39
C ARG A 26 -8.81 -9.34 39.36
N THR A 27 -8.14 -8.29 38.90
CA THR A 27 -8.57 -7.48 37.77
C THR A 27 -8.44 -8.32 36.50
N SER A 28 -9.57 -8.62 35.87
CA SER A 28 -9.59 -9.26 34.54
C SER A 28 -9.19 -8.20 33.51
N MET A 29 -8.12 -8.42 32.76
CA MET A 29 -7.62 -7.49 31.75
C MET A 29 -7.62 -8.14 30.38
N LYS A 30 -7.68 -7.34 29.31
CA LYS A 30 -7.57 -7.84 27.94
C LYS A 30 -6.77 -6.91 27.04
N LEU A 31 -6.17 -7.48 26.01
CA LEU A 31 -5.51 -6.73 24.93
C LEU A 31 -6.51 -6.41 23.83
N VAL A 32 -6.52 -5.16 23.37
CA VAL A 32 -7.43 -4.69 22.32
C VAL A 32 -6.65 -3.91 21.28
N PHE A 33 -6.84 -4.25 20.00
CA PHE A 33 -6.41 -3.39 18.90
C PHE A 33 -7.39 -2.23 18.77
N ARG A 34 -6.90 -0.99 18.95
CA ARG A 34 -7.77 0.20 18.98
C ARG A 34 -8.24 0.65 17.59
N ASN A 35 -7.49 0.30 16.56
CA ASN A 35 -7.76 0.66 15.17
C ASN A 35 -7.94 -0.59 14.32
N GLY A 36 -8.82 -0.50 13.31
CA GLY A 36 -8.93 -1.53 12.28
C GLY A 36 -7.66 -1.61 11.42
N ILE A 37 -7.40 -2.76 10.81
CA ILE A 37 -6.32 -2.95 9.84
C ILE A 37 -6.86 -2.72 8.43
N SER A 38 -6.02 -2.16 7.55
CA SER A 38 -6.34 -2.06 6.12
C SER A 38 -6.75 -3.41 5.53
N ARG A 39 -7.96 -3.47 4.93
CA ARG A 39 -8.59 -4.73 4.46
C ARG A 39 -7.76 -5.54 3.45
N THR A 40 -6.87 -4.88 2.70
CA THR A 40 -5.99 -5.54 1.74
C THR A 40 -4.56 -5.07 1.93
N ILE A 41 -3.67 -6.02 2.24
CA ILE A 41 -2.24 -5.80 2.45
C ILE A 41 -1.46 -6.45 1.30
N LEU A 42 -0.41 -5.78 0.82
CA LEU A 42 0.52 -6.35 -0.15
C LEU A 42 1.77 -6.89 0.54
N THR A 43 2.29 -8.03 0.10
CA THR A 43 3.51 -8.61 0.69
C THR A 43 4.72 -7.67 0.58
N GLY A 44 5.47 -7.46 1.66
CA GLY A 44 6.60 -6.53 1.72
C GLY A 44 6.22 -5.05 1.90
N GLU A 45 4.93 -4.71 1.84
CA GLU A 45 4.44 -3.44 2.38
C GLU A 45 4.26 -3.55 3.89
N GLU A 46 4.40 -2.41 4.55
CA GLU A 46 4.09 -2.28 5.97
C GLU A 46 2.59 -2.45 6.19
N ILE A 47 2.22 -3.29 7.16
CA ILE A 47 0.84 -3.39 7.62
C ILE A 47 0.52 -2.11 8.38
N LYS A 48 -0.54 -1.43 7.94
CA LYS A 48 -1.04 -0.21 8.58
C LYS A 48 -2.48 -0.36 9.00
N GLY A 49 -2.90 0.47 9.95
CA GLY A 49 -4.29 0.67 10.28
C GLY A 49 -5.09 1.20 9.09
N GLU A 50 -6.41 1.27 9.26
CA GLU A 50 -7.30 1.97 8.33
C GLU A 50 -6.84 3.43 8.15
N ASN A 51 -7.02 3.97 6.93
CA ASN A 51 -6.57 5.33 6.58
C ASN A 51 -5.07 5.60 6.81
N ASN A 52 -4.23 4.56 6.74
CA ASN A 52 -2.79 4.62 7.05
C ASN A 52 -2.47 5.03 8.50
N ALA A 53 -3.40 4.87 9.44
CA ALA A 53 -3.15 5.12 10.85
C ALA A 53 -2.14 4.12 11.43
N PRO A 54 -1.41 4.48 12.49
CA PRO A 54 -0.62 3.54 13.28
C PRO A 54 -1.50 2.42 13.86
N ILE A 55 -0.91 1.24 14.00
CA ILE A 55 -1.56 0.12 14.69
C ILE A 55 -1.31 0.30 16.18
N GLU A 56 -2.38 0.35 16.97
CA GLU A 56 -2.28 0.51 18.41
C GLU A 56 -2.88 -0.71 19.12
N VAL A 57 -2.15 -1.22 20.11
CA VAL A 57 -2.64 -2.22 21.06
C VAL A 57 -2.73 -1.57 22.44
N ALA A 58 -3.84 -1.80 23.14
CA ALA A 58 -4.05 -1.31 24.48
C ALA A 58 -4.39 -2.45 25.45
N LEU A 59 -3.92 -2.32 26.68
CA LEU A 59 -4.38 -3.09 27.81
C LEU A 59 -5.59 -2.38 28.42
N VAL A 60 -6.72 -3.08 28.49
CA VAL A 60 -7.95 -2.55 29.08
C VAL A 60 -8.44 -3.44 30.20
N ASP A 61 -9.07 -2.83 31.18
CA ASP A 61 -9.86 -3.54 32.18
C ASP A 61 -11.08 -4.16 31.48
N ASP A 62 -11.26 -5.47 31.66
CA ASP A 62 -12.26 -6.24 30.92
C ASP A 62 -13.70 -5.89 31.35
N SER A 63 -13.87 -5.40 32.58
CA SER A 63 -15.17 -5.04 33.15
C SER A 63 -15.63 -3.63 32.75
N THR A 64 -14.69 -2.68 32.70
CA THR A 64 -14.99 -1.27 32.42
C THR A 64 -14.67 -0.84 30.99
N GLY A 65 -13.81 -1.59 30.29
CA GLY A 65 -13.26 -1.21 28.99
C GLY A 65 -12.25 -0.06 29.04
N ASN A 66 -11.93 0.45 30.22
CA ASN A 66 -10.98 1.55 30.39
C ASN A 66 -9.54 1.08 30.22
N ILE A 67 -8.69 1.96 29.67
CA ILE A 67 -7.26 1.69 29.54
C ILE A 67 -6.63 1.58 30.93
N VAL A 68 -5.83 0.53 31.14
CA VAL A 68 -5.02 0.36 32.35
C VAL A 68 -3.75 1.19 32.19
N ASP A 69 -3.80 2.46 32.60
CA ASP A 69 -2.72 3.42 32.37
C ASP A 69 -1.79 3.63 33.59
N VAL A 70 -2.13 3.03 34.73
CA VAL A 70 -1.35 3.03 35.98
C VAL A 70 -1.03 1.59 36.40
N GLY A 71 0.02 1.40 37.19
CA GLY A 71 0.45 0.08 37.68
C GLY A 71 1.60 -0.51 36.87
N ARG A 72 2.04 -1.72 37.25
CA ARG A 72 3.12 -2.43 36.54
C ARG A 72 2.62 -2.99 35.20
N GLU A 73 1.33 -3.32 35.17
CA GLU A 73 0.58 -3.89 34.07
C GLU A 73 0.49 -2.91 32.89
N SER A 74 0.45 -1.60 33.15
CA SER A 74 0.45 -0.55 32.11
C SER A 74 1.74 -0.52 31.27
N SER A 75 2.77 -1.26 31.67
CA SER A 75 4.06 -1.40 30.99
C SER A 75 4.33 -2.82 30.46
N LEU A 76 3.28 -3.64 30.32
CA LEU A 76 3.35 -5.01 29.80
C LEU A 76 4.07 -5.08 28.45
N ILE A 77 4.80 -6.16 28.21
CA ILE A 77 5.35 -6.47 26.88
C ILE A 77 4.35 -7.35 26.15
N VAL A 78 3.90 -6.88 25.00
CA VAL A 78 2.93 -7.56 24.14
C VAL A 78 3.65 -8.12 22.94
N GLU A 79 3.49 -9.41 22.68
CA GLU A 79 3.93 -10.05 21.45
C GLU A 79 2.81 -9.99 20.41
N ILE A 80 3.17 -9.54 19.21
CA ILE A 80 2.30 -9.49 18.04
C ILE A 80 2.64 -10.65 17.14
N VAL A 81 1.63 -11.46 16.85
CA VAL A 81 1.76 -12.66 16.01
C VAL A 81 0.79 -12.61 14.83
N LEU A 82 1.05 -13.44 13.83
CA LEU A 82 0.15 -13.64 12.72
C LEU A 82 -0.66 -14.92 12.94
N VAL A 83 -1.99 -14.82 12.92
CA VAL A 83 -2.89 -15.96 13.08
C VAL A 83 -3.73 -16.17 11.81
N ASN A 84 -4.22 -17.40 11.62
CA ASN A 84 -5.12 -17.71 10.52
C ASN A 84 -6.39 -16.83 10.61
N GLY A 85 -6.82 -16.25 9.48
CA GLY A 85 -8.00 -15.39 9.43
C GLY A 85 -9.29 -16.09 9.01
N GLU A 86 -9.20 -17.36 8.60
CA GLU A 86 -10.33 -18.16 8.08
C GLU A 86 -11.12 -18.92 9.16
N PHE A 87 -10.72 -18.86 10.44
CA PHE A 87 -11.52 -19.45 11.53
C PHE A 87 -12.76 -18.57 11.84
N ASP A 88 -13.89 -19.23 12.06
CA ASP A 88 -15.17 -18.58 12.32
C ASP A 88 -15.22 -17.96 13.72
N ALA A 89 -15.99 -16.87 13.83
CA ALA A 89 -16.25 -16.15 15.08
C ALA A 89 -17.09 -16.96 16.10
N SER A 90 -17.40 -18.23 15.83
CA SER A 90 -18.19 -19.11 16.70
C SER A 90 -17.46 -19.55 17.97
N GLU A 91 -16.15 -19.32 18.09
CA GLU A 91 -15.38 -19.67 19.30
C GLU A 91 -15.51 -18.67 20.47
N GLY A 92 -16.29 -17.59 20.32
CA GLY A 92 -16.53 -16.65 21.42
C GLY A 92 -15.25 -15.99 21.97
N ASP A 93 -15.34 -15.48 23.20
CA ASP A 93 -14.29 -14.74 23.91
C ASP A 93 -13.20 -15.66 24.51
N ASP A 94 -13.25 -16.97 24.22
CA ASP A 94 -12.41 -18.05 24.77
C ASP A 94 -11.40 -18.62 23.75
N TRP A 95 -11.08 -17.84 22.71
CA TRP A 95 -10.04 -18.19 21.74
C TRP A 95 -8.63 -18.00 22.32
N THR A 96 -7.66 -18.80 21.86
CA THR A 96 -6.24 -18.62 22.18
C THR A 96 -5.39 -18.42 20.93
N VAL A 97 -4.35 -17.62 21.06
CA VAL A 97 -3.36 -17.33 20.02
C VAL A 97 -2.59 -18.59 19.67
N GLU A 98 -2.15 -19.37 20.66
CA GLU A 98 -1.25 -20.52 20.47
C GLU A 98 -1.76 -21.56 19.48
N GLY A 99 -3.05 -21.90 19.52
CA GLY A 99 -3.65 -22.86 18.58
C GLY A 99 -3.86 -22.31 17.17
N ASN A 100 -3.74 -20.99 16.98
CA ASN A 100 -4.11 -20.29 15.75
C ASN A 100 -2.92 -19.60 15.06
N ILE A 101 -1.73 -19.61 15.67
CA ILE A 101 -0.50 -19.08 15.07
C ILE A 101 -0.26 -19.78 13.74
N VAL A 102 0.03 -18.99 12.70
CA VAL A 102 0.42 -19.57 11.41
C VAL A 102 1.78 -20.24 11.58
N PRO A 103 1.88 -21.58 11.43
CA PRO A 103 3.11 -22.29 11.72
C PRO A 103 4.25 -21.87 10.81
N GLU A 104 5.46 -21.80 11.36
CA GLU A 104 6.67 -21.71 10.55
C GLU A 104 6.81 -23.00 9.72
N MET A 105 6.96 -22.87 8.40
CA MET A 105 7.19 -24.05 7.56
C MET A 105 8.66 -24.45 7.65
N GLU A 106 8.91 -25.72 7.92
CA GLU A 106 10.24 -26.31 7.96
C GLU A 106 11.04 -25.96 6.69
N GLY A 107 12.22 -25.36 6.86
CA GLY A 107 13.08 -24.91 5.77
C GLY A 107 12.66 -23.60 5.06
N LYS A 108 11.62 -22.89 5.53
CA LYS A 108 11.20 -21.58 4.98
C LYS A 108 11.26 -20.49 6.05
N LYS A 109 11.61 -19.26 5.65
CA LYS A 109 11.60 -18.09 6.55
C LYS A 109 10.19 -17.85 7.10
N PRO A 110 10.05 -17.43 8.37
CA PRO A 110 8.76 -17.07 8.96
C PRO A 110 8.06 -15.98 8.15
N LEU A 111 6.73 -16.09 8.10
CA LEU A 111 5.87 -15.25 7.27
C LEU A 111 5.80 -13.83 7.81
N LEU A 112 5.85 -13.72 9.13
CA LEU A 112 6.15 -12.51 9.86
C LEU A 112 7.57 -12.62 10.40
N PRO A 113 8.55 -11.90 9.84
CA PRO A 113 9.94 -12.03 10.25
C PRO A 113 10.18 -11.38 11.62
N GLY A 114 10.57 -12.20 12.60
CA GLY A 114 11.02 -11.77 13.93
C GLY A 114 9.92 -11.73 15.00
N ASN A 115 10.36 -11.74 16.27
CA ASN A 115 9.47 -11.58 17.43
C ASN A 115 9.11 -10.10 17.56
N ILE A 116 7.88 -9.73 17.18
CA ILE A 116 7.42 -8.34 17.25
C ILE A 116 6.88 -8.09 18.66
N CYS A 117 7.75 -7.60 19.53
CA CYS A 117 7.40 -7.25 20.90
C CYS A 117 7.26 -5.73 21.05
N VAL A 118 6.14 -5.29 21.62
CA VAL A 118 5.86 -3.89 21.92
C VAL A 118 5.68 -3.74 23.42
N LYS A 119 6.48 -2.85 24.02
CA LYS A 119 6.30 -2.48 25.43
C LYS A 119 5.23 -1.40 25.52
N LEU A 120 4.17 -1.65 26.29
CA LEU A 120 3.14 -0.65 26.55
C LEU A 120 3.73 0.54 27.33
N GLN A 121 3.23 1.73 27.02
CA GLN A 121 3.46 2.96 27.76
C GLN A 121 2.11 3.50 28.20
N ARG A 122 1.88 3.57 29.52
CA ARG A 122 0.57 3.96 30.07
C ARG A 122 -0.58 3.13 29.47
N GLY A 123 -0.34 1.82 29.33
CA GLY A 123 -1.33 0.87 28.83
C GLY A 123 -1.47 0.81 27.31
N VAL A 124 -0.73 1.61 26.53
CA VAL A 124 -0.84 1.65 25.06
C VAL A 124 0.52 1.43 24.39
N GLY A 125 0.53 0.61 23.34
CA GLY A 125 1.69 0.34 22.52
C GLY A 125 1.40 0.60 21.04
N VAL A 126 2.33 1.25 20.34
CA VAL A 126 2.27 1.43 18.89
C VAL A 126 3.08 0.31 18.23
N VAL A 127 2.49 -0.28 17.21
CA VAL A 127 3.06 -1.41 16.48
C VAL A 127 3.48 -0.94 15.09
N ASP A 128 4.79 -0.88 14.85
CA ASP A 128 5.37 -0.35 13.61
C ASP A 128 6.21 -1.41 12.88
N ASN A 129 6.50 -1.17 11.60
CA ASN A 129 7.42 -1.97 10.79
C ASN A 129 7.04 -3.45 10.60
N ILE A 130 5.77 -3.80 10.80
CA ILE A 130 5.25 -5.13 10.49
C ILE A 130 5.17 -5.30 8.97
N LYS A 131 5.89 -6.26 8.41
CA LYS A 131 5.86 -6.59 6.97
C LYS A 131 5.74 -8.09 6.76
N LEU A 132 4.85 -8.49 5.85
CA LEU A 132 4.71 -9.90 5.49
C LEU A 132 5.69 -10.29 4.38
N SER A 133 6.37 -11.42 4.54
CA SER A 133 7.35 -11.93 3.59
C SER A 133 6.74 -12.18 2.19
N HIS A 134 7.51 -11.93 1.12
CA HIS A 134 7.05 -12.08 -0.28
C HIS A 134 6.64 -13.49 -0.71
N HIS A 135 7.01 -14.52 0.05
CA HIS A 135 6.65 -15.92 -0.24
C HIS A 135 5.22 -16.26 0.24
N MET A 136 4.59 -15.39 1.05
CA MET A 136 3.23 -15.54 1.57
C MET A 136 2.16 -15.70 0.50
N SER A 137 2.29 -15.00 -0.63
CA SER A 137 1.24 -14.96 -1.67
C SER A 137 0.93 -16.31 -2.32
N ARG A 138 1.83 -17.29 -2.17
CA ARG A 138 1.67 -18.65 -2.69
C ARG A 138 0.96 -19.58 -1.71
N LEU A 139 0.76 -19.15 -0.47
CA LEU A 139 0.10 -19.94 0.56
C LEU A 139 -1.42 -19.66 0.53
N LYS A 140 -2.20 -20.70 0.82
CA LYS A 140 -3.57 -20.58 1.36
C LYS A 140 -3.42 -20.85 2.86
N PRO A 141 -3.99 -20.04 3.77
CA PRO A 141 -5.06 -19.06 3.60
C PRO A 141 -4.58 -17.72 3.00
N ARG A 142 -5.52 -16.96 2.40
CA ARG A 142 -5.25 -15.57 1.93
C ARG A 142 -5.74 -14.52 2.91
N MET A 143 -6.37 -14.94 4.01
CA MET A 143 -6.90 -14.08 5.05
C MET A 143 -6.17 -14.36 6.36
N PHE A 144 -5.77 -13.30 7.04
CA PHE A 144 -5.01 -13.36 8.28
C PHE A 144 -5.56 -12.35 9.28
N ARG A 145 -5.22 -12.52 10.56
CA ARG A 145 -5.41 -11.52 11.61
C ARG A 145 -4.08 -11.28 12.33
N LEU A 146 -3.93 -10.12 12.96
CA LEU A 146 -2.91 -9.93 13.98
C LEU A 146 -3.48 -10.41 15.32
N GLY A 147 -2.72 -11.25 16.02
CA GLY A 147 -2.94 -11.61 17.40
C GLY A 147 -2.01 -10.82 18.32
N ALA A 148 -2.47 -10.52 19.53
CA ALA A 148 -1.70 -9.87 20.57
C ALA A 148 -1.80 -10.70 21.85
N ARG A 149 -0.66 -11.14 22.39
CA ARG A 149 -0.59 -11.87 23.66
C ARG A 149 0.46 -11.26 24.59
N ALA A 150 0.30 -11.46 25.89
CA ALA A 150 1.31 -11.08 26.85
C ALA A 150 2.57 -11.94 26.63
N PHE A 151 3.73 -11.31 26.46
CA PHE A 151 5.01 -12.04 26.33
C PHE A 151 5.43 -12.68 27.65
N HIS A 152 5.11 -12.03 28.77
CA HIS A 152 5.25 -12.55 30.12
C HIS A 152 4.11 -12.03 30.98
N THR A 153 3.51 -12.88 31.81
CA THR A 153 2.46 -12.48 32.76
C THR A 153 3.05 -12.27 34.13
N PHE A 154 2.60 -11.23 34.84
CA PHE A 154 2.88 -11.08 36.27
C PHE A 154 2.12 -12.18 37.05
N ASP A 155 2.67 -12.63 38.18
CA ASP A 155 2.22 -13.78 38.97
C ASP A 155 0.73 -13.74 39.43
N CYS A 156 -0.04 -12.69 39.13
CA CYS A 156 -1.41 -12.49 39.63
C CYS A 156 -2.45 -11.97 38.62
N ALA A 157 -2.09 -11.67 37.36
CA ALA A 157 -3.04 -11.08 36.38
C ALA A 157 -3.19 -11.96 35.12
N ARG A 158 -4.40 -12.48 34.90
CA ARG A 158 -4.76 -13.16 33.64
C ARG A 158 -5.14 -12.09 32.61
N VAL A 159 -4.29 -11.92 31.60
CA VAL A 159 -4.54 -10.99 30.49
C VAL A 159 -5.10 -11.79 29.31
N LYS A 160 -6.33 -11.51 28.88
CA LYS A 160 -6.93 -12.10 27.69
C LYS A 160 -6.27 -11.53 26.42
N GLU A 161 -6.14 -12.37 25.41
CA GLU A 161 -5.47 -12.05 24.16
C GLU A 161 -6.38 -11.22 23.23
N GLY A 162 -5.74 -10.39 22.40
CA GLY A 162 -6.41 -9.51 21.45
C GLY A 162 -6.27 -10.00 20.01
N LYS A 163 -7.26 -9.74 19.16
CA LYS A 163 -7.15 -9.96 17.71
C LYS A 163 -7.74 -8.82 16.91
N THR A 164 -7.22 -8.63 15.71
CA THR A 164 -7.84 -7.75 14.71
C THR A 164 -8.99 -8.45 13.99
N ASN A 165 -9.77 -7.66 13.27
CA ASN A 165 -10.56 -8.16 12.14
C ASN A 165 -9.65 -8.79 11.07
N PRO A 166 -10.17 -9.74 10.28
CA PRO A 166 -9.38 -10.39 9.24
C PRO A 166 -9.07 -9.42 8.08
N PHE A 167 -7.87 -9.55 7.51
CA PHE A 167 -7.42 -8.82 6.33
C PHE A 167 -6.89 -9.77 5.25
N THR A 168 -7.05 -9.37 3.99
CA THR A 168 -6.59 -10.15 2.84
C THR A 168 -5.15 -9.79 2.48
N VAL A 169 -4.31 -10.79 2.21
CA VAL A 169 -2.94 -10.58 1.74
C VAL A 169 -2.83 -10.92 0.26
N LYS A 170 -2.24 -10.00 -0.52
CA LYS A 170 -2.01 -10.16 -1.97
C LYS A 170 -0.52 -10.01 -2.30
N ASP A 171 -0.09 -10.62 -3.41
CA ASP A 171 1.29 -10.50 -3.88
C ASP A 171 1.61 -9.06 -4.35
N TYR A 172 2.63 -8.46 -3.76
CA TYR A 172 3.17 -7.18 -4.21
C TYR A 172 3.71 -7.23 -5.65
N ARG A 173 4.16 -8.40 -6.12
CA ARG A 173 4.63 -8.56 -7.51
C ARG A 173 3.59 -8.22 -8.56
N ASN A 174 2.32 -8.22 -8.19
CA ASN A 174 1.24 -7.85 -9.10
C ASN A 174 1.00 -6.34 -9.15
N LYS A 175 1.43 -5.55 -8.15
CA LYS A 175 1.25 -4.08 -8.12
C LYS A 175 2.05 -3.41 -9.24
N TYR A 176 3.32 -3.79 -9.39
CA TYR A 176 4.14 -3.21 -10.44
C TYR A 176 3.66 -3.63 -11.83
N LYS A 177 2.95 -4.75 -12.03
CA LYS A 177 2.43 -5.15 -13.35
C LYS A 177 1.06 -4.56 -13.71
N ARG A 178 0.43 -3.80 -12.81
CA ARG A 178 -0.92 -3.26 -13.06
C ARG A 178 -0.93 -2.29 -14.23
N LYS A 179 -2.02 -2.35 -14.99
CA LYS A 179 -2.37 -1.35 -15.99
C LYS A 179 -2.89 -0.11 -15.30
N HIS A 180 -2.59 1.05 -15.85
CA HIS A 180 -3.13 2.30 -15.35
C HIS A 180 -4.47 2.56 -16.04
N ALA A 181 -5.55 2.69 -15.26
CA ALA A 181 -6.85 3.05 -15.80
C ALA A 181 -6.80 4.43 -16.48
N ASN A 182 -6.11 5.37 -15.82
CA ASN A 182 -5.78 6.69 -16.34
C ASN A 182 -4.24 6.81 -16.44
N PRO A 183 -3.64 6.52 -17.60
CA PRO A 183 -2.19 6.60 -17.76
C PRO A 183 -1.69 8.05 -17.78
N SER A 184 -0.45 8.26 -17.35
CA SER A 184 0.32 9.50 -17.50
C SER A 184 1.08 9.49 -18.83
N PRO A 185 1.39 10.65 -19.46
CA PRO A 185 2.19 10.68 -20.69
C PRO A 185 3.57 10.03 -20.51
N SER A 186 4.16 10.17 -19.33
CA SER A 186 5.48 9.64 -18.97
C SER A 186 5.48 8.16 -18.61
N ASP A 187 4.31 7.52 -18.52
CA ASP A 187 4.24 6.09 -18.25
C ASP A 187 4.89 5.31 -19.41
N GLU A 188 5.63 4.25 -19.08
CA GLU A 188 6.08 3.31 -20.12
C GLU A 188 4.88 2.72 -20.88
N VAL A 189 5.02 2.51 -22.18
CA VAL A 189 3.93 2.11 -23.08
C VAL A 189 3.27 0.78 -22.67
N TRP A 190 3.99 -0.12 -22.00
CA TRP A 190 3.42 -1.36 -21.48
C TRP A 190 2.42 -1.13 -20.33
N ARG A 191 2.29 0.08 -19.77
CA ARG A 191 1.24 0.40 -18.79
C ARG A 191 -0.16 0.45 -19.41
N LEU A 192 -0.26 0.59 -20.73
CA LEU A 192 -1.51 0.50 -21.46
C LEU A 192 -2.09 -0.92 -21.36
N VAL A 193 -3.42 -1.00 -21.39
CA VAL A 193 -4.13 -2.28 -21.50
C VAL A 193 -3.66 -3.07 -22.72
N ASN A 194 -3.74 -4.40 -22.68
CA ASN A 194 -3.35 -5.29 -23.78
C ASN A 194 -1.85 -5.33 -24.19
N ILE A 195 -0.96 -4.50 -23.60
CA ILE A 195 0.50 -4.59 -23.85
C ILE A 195 1.25 -5.22 -22.66
N GLY A 196 1.70 -6.47 -22.73
CA GLY A 196 2.49 -7.07 -21.64
C GLY A 196 3.89 -6.44 -21.48
N LYS A 197 4.36 -6.19 -20.24
CA LYS A 197 5.76 -5.80 -19.98
C LYS A 197 6.70 -6.89 -20.50
N GLU A 198 7.74 -6.49 -21.23
CA GLU A 198 8.68 -7.37 -21.96
C GLU A 198 8.02 -8.35 -22.95
N GLY A 199 6.74 -8.16 -23.28
CA GLY A 199 6.02 -8.97 -24.27
C GLY A 199 6.40 -8.60 -25.71
N ALA A 200 5.92 -9.40 -26.68
CA ALA A 200 6.22 -9.22 -28.10
C ALA A 200 5.84 -7.81 -28.61
N ILE A 201 4.64 -7.33 -28.29
CA ILE A 201 4.17 -5.99 -28.67
C ILE A 201 5.06 -4.90 -28.04
N HIS A 202 5.38 -5.01 -26.75
CA HIS A 202 6.23 -4.04 -26.06
C HIS A 202 7.63 -3.94 -26.68
N LYS A 203 8.25 -5.09 -27.01
CA LYS A 203 9.57 -5.13 -27.66
C LYS A 203 9.54 -4.51 -29.05
N ARG A 204 8.49 -4.78 -29.85
CA ARG A 204 8.31 -4.17 -31.18
C ARG A 204 8.14 -2.66 -31.10
N LEU A 205 7.30 -2.17 -30.19
CA LEU A 205 7.14 -0.73 -29.95
C LEU A 205 8.46 -0.06 -29.57
N LYS A 206 9.24 -0.67 -28.66
CA LYS A 206 10.59 -0.17 -28.32
C LYS A 206 11.52 -0.14 -29.52
N SER A 207 11.52 -1.15 -30.39
CA SER A 207 12.35 -1.15 -31.61
C SER A 207 11.97 -0.05 -32.61
N GLN A 208 10.77 0.53 -32.50
CA GLN A 208 10.31 1.68 -33.28
C GLN A 208 10.38 3.01 -32.51
N ASN A 209 11.15 3.05 -31.42
CA ASN A 209 11.31 4.20 -30.53
C ASN A 209 10.01 4.69 -29.87
N ILE A 210 9.10 3.77 -29.54
CA ILE A 210 7.87 4.06 -28.80
C ILE A 210 8.04 3.50 -27.39
N PHE A 211 8.48 4.34 -26.46
CA PHE A 211 8.81 3.94 -25.09
C PHE A 211 7.71 4.30 -24.10
N THR A 212 7.03 5.42 -24.33
CA THR A 212 6.06 6.01 -23.41
C THR A 212 4.65 6.07 -24.00
N VAL A 213 3.66 6.33 -23.15
CA VAL A 213 2.27 6.61 -23.57
C VAL A 213 2.22 7.86 -24.47
N GLN A 214 3.06 8.86 -24.19
CA GLN A 214 3.21 10.04 -25.06
C GLN A 214 3.69 9.66 -26.46
N ASP A 215 4.76 8.87 -26.58
CA ASP A 215 5.28 8.42 -27.89
C ASP A 215 4.21 7.66 -28.68
N PHE A 216 3.47 6.80 -27.98
CA PHE A 216 2.37 6.02 -28.57
C PHE A 216 1.28 6.94 -29.14
N LEU A 217 0.86 7.95 -28.39
CA LEU A 217 -0.20 8.87 -28.81
C LEU A 217 0.26 9.81 -29.94
N ILE A 218 1.53 10.22 -29.94
CA ILE A 218 2.13 10.98 -31.05
C ILE A 218 2.15 10.12 -32.32
N ARG A 219 2.59 8.85 -32.23
CA ARG A 219 2.60 7.94 -33.39
C ARG A 219 1.19 7.63 -33.88
N LEU A 220 0.23 7.40 -32.99
CA LEU A 220 -1.16 7.13 -33.33
C LEU A 220 -1.77 8.25 -34.19
N ARG A 221 -1.38 9.51 -33.92
CA ARG A 221 -1.83 10.67 -34.68
C ARG A 221 -1.10 10.81 -36.01
N ASN A 222 0.23 10.72 -35.98
CA ASN A 222 1.06 11.06 -37.14
C ASN A 222 1.14 9.93 -38.18
N ASN A 223 1.12 8.67 -37.75
CA ASN A 223 1.22 7.50 -38.63
C ASN A 223 0.48 6.28 -38.05
N HIS A 224 -0.84 6.28 -38.21
CA HIS A 224 -1.73 5.25 -37.64
C HIS A 224 -1.40 3.84 -38.17
N GLU A 225 -1.16 3.70 -39.47
CA GLU A 225 -0.98 2.40 -40.12
C GLU A 225 0.35 1.75 -39.71
N GLU A 226 1.42 2.53 -39.57
CA GLU A 226 2.69 2.04 -39.04
C GLU A 226 2.55 1.54 -37.59
N LEU A 227 1.80 2.27 -36.74
CA LEU A 227 1.55 1.85 -35.36
C LEU A 227 0.71 0.58 -35.30
N LYS A 228 -0.32 0.45 -36.14
CA LYS A 228 -1.12 -0.78 -36.26
C LYS A 228 -0.25 -1.96 -36.69
N SER A 229 0.65 -1.74 -37.66
CA SER A 229 1.61 -2.74 -38.12
C SER A 229 2.61 -3.16 -37.01
N ALA A 230 2.91 -2.28 -36.06
CA ALA A 230 3.69 -2.67 -34.88
C ALA A 230 2.90 -3.60 -33.91
N ILE A 231 1.57 -3.53 -33.97
CA ILE A 231 0.60 -4.13 -33.03
C ILE A 231 -0.24 -5.20 -33.76
N VAL A 232 0.41 -6.06 -34.55
CA VAL A 232 -0.22 -7.06 -35.45
C VAL A 232 -1.16 -8.07 -34.75
N GLN A 233 -1.06 -8.25 -33.42
CA GLN A 233 -1.68 -9.38 -32.70
C GLN A 233 -2.95 -9.02 -31.91
N LEU A 234 -3.48 -7.81 -32.04
CA LEU A 234 -4.71 -7.41 -31.33
C LEU A 234 -5.93 -7.55 -32.24
N SER A 235 -7.01 -8.14 -31.72
CA SER A 235 -8.34 -8.04 -32.35
C SER A 235 -8.83 -6.59 -32.34
N GLY A 236 -9.79 -6.25 -33.23
CA GLY A 236 -10.35 -4.89 -33.33
C GLY A 236 -10.79 -4.31 -31.99
N LYS A 237 -11.53 -5.09 -31.18
CA LYS A 237 -11.94 -4.68 -29.83
C LYS A 237 -10.76 -4.39 -28.90
N LYS A 238 -9.72 -5.25 -28.89
CA LYS A 238 -8.55 -5.05 -28.03
C LYS A 238 -7.74 -3.82 -28.45
N TRP A 239 -7.71 -3.52 -29.75
CA TRP A 239 -7.11 -2.30 -30.28
C TRP A 239 -7.90 -1.05 -29.85
N GLU A 240 -9.23 -1.09 -29.95
CA GLU A 240 -10.09 -0.01 -29.49
C GLU A 240 -9.93 0.26 -27.99
N ASP A 241 -9.92 -0.78 -27.15
CA ASP A 241 -9.70 -0.68 -25.71
C ASP A 241 -8.34 -0.04 -25.38
N LEU A 242 -7.27 -0.46 -26.10
CA LEU A 242 -5.92 0.08 -25.98
C LEU A 242 -5.90 1.58 -26.32
N VAL A 243 -6.48 1.95 -27.47
CA VAL A 243 -6.52 3.34 -27.93
C VAL A 243 -7.35 4.21 -26.99
N SER A 244 -8.48 3.70 -26.52
CA SER A 244 -9.34 4.38 -25.55
C SER A 244 -8.60 4.63 -24.24
N ASN A 245 -7.93 3.61 -23.69
CA ASN A 245 -7.12 3.74 -22.47
C ASN A 245 -5.96 4.73 -22.64
N ALA A 246 -5.27 4.72 -23.78
CA ALA A 246 -4.23 5.71 -24.07
C ALA A 246 -4.81 7.13 -24.16
N LYS A 247 -5.96 7.32 -24.81
CA LYS A 247 -6.64 8.62 -24.94
C LYS A 247 -7.21 9.15 -23.63
N ALA A 248 -7.45 8.28 -22.64
CA ALA A 248 -7.79 8.67 -21.28
C ALA A 248 -6.63 9.34 -20.53
N CYS A 249 -5.45 9.44 -21.15
CA CYS A 249 -4.32 10.22 -20.63
C CYS A 249 -4.65 11.71 -20.58
N THR A 250 -4.84 12.23 -19.37
CA THR A 250 -5.25 13.62 -19.09
C THR A 250 -4.09 14.57 -18.80
N GLY A 251 -2.85 14.18 -19.06
CA GLY A 251 -1.68 15.03 -18.84
C GLY A 251 -1.76 16.35 -19.61
N MET A 252 -1.67 17.46 -18.90
CA MET A 252 -1.74 18.80 -19.48
C MET A 252 -0.40 19.52 -19.25
N TYR A 253 0.28 19.84 -20.34
CA TYR A 253 1.49 20.64 -20.35
C TYR A 253 1.10 22.11 -20.53
N CYS A 254 1.81 22.98 -19.81
CA CYS A 254 1.71 24.41 -20.03
C CYS A 254 3.12 24.97 -20.26
N TYR A 255 3.27 25.73 -21.33
CA TYR A 255 4.41 26.60 -21.54
C TYR A 255 3.95 28.03 -21.29
N ILE A 256 4.64 28.77 -20.42
CA ILE A 256 4.31 30.16 -20.10
C ILE A 256 5.55 31.03 -20.36
N ASN A 257 5.45 31.95 -21.32
CA ASN A 257 6.39 33.04 -21.52
C ASN A 257 6.00 34.22 -20.60
N ARG A 258 6.74 34.36 -19.50
CA ARG A 258 6.49 35.43 -18.51
C ARG A 258 6.77 36.84 -19.03
N GLN A 259 7.69 37.00 -19.98
CA GLN A 259 8.02 38.32 -20.55
C GLN A 259 6.90 38.83 -21.44
N LYS A 260 6.27 37.94 -22.20
CA LYS A 260 5.19 38.27 -23.13
C LYS A 260 3.79 38.05 -22.56
N ASN A 261 3.69 37.68 -21.28
CA ASN A 261 2.46 37.27 -20.60
C ASN A 261 1.54 36.35 -21.44
N THR A 262 2.16 35.38 -22.12
CA THR A 262 1.50 34.46 -23.06
C THR A 262 1.97 33.04 -22.78
N GLY A 263 1.17 32.05 -23.15
CA GLY A 263 1.48 30.66 -22.94
C GLY A 263 0.59 29.75 -23.75
N VAL A 264 1.03 28.52 -23.95
CA VAL A 264 0.25 27.49 -24.63
C VAL A 264 -0.05 26.39 -23.63
N VAL A 265 -1.32 26.01 -23.54
CA VAL A 265 -1.75 24.85 -22.78
C VAL A 265 -2.09 23.75 -23.77
N PHE A 266 -1.42 22.63 -23.63
CA PHE A 266 -1.58 21.52 -24.55
C PHE A 266 -1.56 20.20 -23.78
N ASN A 267 -2.41 19.27 -24.20
CA ASN A 267 -2.12 17.85 -24.02
C ASN A 267 -1.35 17.44 -25.29
N ILE A 268 -1.24 16.17 -25.65
CA ILE A 268 -0.72 15.70 -26.95
C ILE A 268 -1.36 16.43 -28.15
N ILE A 269 -2.45 17.18 -27.94
CA ILE A 269 -2.99 18.25 -28.79
C ILE A 269 -3.04 19.60 -28.04
N ILE A 270 -2.85 20.72 -28.76
CA ILE A 270 -3.08 22.07 -28.22
C ILE A 270 -4.53 22.19 -27.74
N ARG A 271 -4.72 22.51 -26.46
CA ARG A 271 -6.04 22.62 -25.82
C ARG A 271 -6.50 24.06 -25.69
N GLY A 272 -5.56 25.00 -25.66
CA GLY A 272 -5.87 26.40 -25.60
C GLY A 272 -4.64 27.29 -25.56
N LEU A 273 -4.90 28.58 -25.73
CA LEU A 273 -3.93 29.65 -25.57
C LEU A 273 -4.18 30.32 -24.22
N TYR A 274 -3.11 30.65 -23.51
CA TYR A 274 -3.15 31.59 -22.42
C TYR A 274 -2.53 32.90 -22.91
N SER A 275 -3.26 34.02 -22.84
CA SER A 275 -2.77 35.33 -23.28
C SER A 275 -3.39 36.40 -22.44
N GLU A 276 -2.61 37.41 -22.03
CA GLU A 276 -3.13 38.56 -21.27
C GLU A 276 -3.93 38.15 -20.02
N ASN A 277 -3.44 37.14 -19.30
CA ASN A 277 -4.09 36.52 -18.15
C ASN A 277 -5.43 35.80 -18.43
N GLN A 278 -5.81 35.59 -19.69
CA GLN A 278 -7.03 34.89 -20.07
C GLN A 278 -6.72 33.55 -20.77
N TYR A 279 -7.60 32.57 -20.57
CA TYR A 279 -7.52 31.27 -21.23
C TYR A 279 -8.55 31.16 -22.35
N PHE A 280 -8.07 30.86 -23.56
CA PHE A 280 -8.85 30.67 -24.76
C PHE A 280 -8.78 29.20 -25.19
N THR A 281 -9.92 28.53 -25.35
CA THR A 281 -9.94 27.12 -25.78
C THR A 281 -9.51 27.00 -27.24
N SER A 282 -9.01 25.82 -27.64
CA SER A 282 -8.58 25.55 -29.03
C SER A 282 -9.71 25.69 -30.06
N THR A 283 -10.97 25.61 -29.63
CA THR A 283 -12.16 25.88 -30.44
C THR A 283 -12.35 27.36 -30.78
N MET A 284 -11.77 28.26 -29.98
CA MET A 284 -11.81 29.72 -30.18
C MET A 284 -10.59 30.22 -30.97
N LEU A 285 -9.61 29.35 -31.28
CA LEU A 285 -8.41 29.72 -32.03
C LEU A 285 -8.62 29.55 -33.54
N SER A 286 -8.22 30.56 -34.32
CA SER A 286 -8.16 30.49 -35.78
C SER A 286 -7.12 29.46 -36.26
N GLU A 287 -7.28 28.95 -37.48
CA GLU A 287 -6.32 28.01 -38.08
C GLU A 287 -4.92 28.62 -38.21
N ASN A 288 -4.83 29.93 -38.47
CA ASN A 288 -3.54 30.65 -38.51
C ASN A 288 -2.84 30.64 -37.15
N HIS A 289 -3.58 30.82 -36.04
CA HIS A 289 -3.00 30.70 -34.70
C HIS A 289 -2.52 29.27 -34.43
N LYS A 290 -3.32 28.26 -34.78
CA LYS A 290 -2.93 26.85 -34.61
C LYS A 290 -1.66 26.53 -35.42
N ALA A 291 -1.56 27.01 -36.67
CA ALA A 291 -0.41 26.80 -37.54
C ALA A 291 0.87 27.48 -37.02
N TYR A 292 0.76 28.71 -36.52
CA TYR A 292 1.89 29.45 -35.94
C TYR A 292 2.53 28.69 -34.76
N PHE A 293 1.71 28.12 -33.86
CA PHE A 293 2.19 27.34 -32.71
C PHE A 293 2.72 25.94 -33.06
N ILE A 294 2.28 25.36 -34.18
CA ILE A 294 2.85 24.11 -34.70
C ILE A 294 4.23 24.36 -35.34
N GLN A 295 4.41 25.52 -35.99
CA GLN A 295 5.66 25.88 -36.66
C GLN A 295 6.74 26.42 -35.71
N THR A 296 6.35 27.09 -34.64
CA THR A 296 7.28 27.39 -33.55
C THR A 296 7.58 26.08 -32.84
N LYS A 297 8.74 25.47 -33.14
CA LYS A 297 9.24 24.29 -32.43
C LYS A 297 9.32 24.62 -30.93
N PHE A 298 8.29 24.26 -30.18
CA PHE A 298 8.30 24.18 -28.72
C PHE A 298 8.82 22.81 -28.23
N PHE A 299 9.65 22.15 -29.06
CA PHE A 299 10.37 20.91 -28.74
C PHE A 299 11.82 21.24 -28.40
#